data_AF-X1NCQ0-F1
#
_entry.id   AF-X1NCQ0-F1
#
_cell.length_a   1.000
_cell.length_b   1.000
_cell.length_c   1.000
_cell.angle_alpha   90.00
_cell.angle_beta   90.00
_cell.angle_gamma   90.00
#
_symmetry.space_group_name_H-M   'P 1'
#
loop_
_entity.id
_entity.type
_entity.pdbx_description
1 polymer ?
#
loop_
_entity_poly.entity_id
_entity_poly.type
_entity_poly.pdbx_seq_one_letter_code
_entity_poly.pdbx_strand_id
1 'polypeptide(L)'
;ATLPIMDLSYWKKTLLLDGLGIEISGKTKENLVKVKGKEILVRGETTIFRVSERSDAIVARTLEGKPCGLLKRKGKGRALILGFGISHVFDYHIDLIKDFASQMGIKPSIAVKLGEVMATVRSTVRAVNNSKYGFLFLNNYKDEPEHVKISLRIPGERRITSLPERGLIYVPQRSASVLPLNVPLSEKIKIKWSTVEILEYKVGKPVTLLMQGAGERDAEIVLSCKRAKIVRIDGKKNPFNYVGGLLKIHFKPSGKQQKLSIQL
;
A
#
# COMPACT_ATOMS: atom_id res chain seq x y z
N ALA A 1 2.57 24.83 -18.81
CA ALA A 1 2.88 25.44 -17.50
C ALA A 1 2.36 24.48 -16.44
N THR A 2 3.09 24.29 -15.34
CA THR A 2 2.74 23.27 -14.33
C THR A 2 1.54 23.69 -13.46
N LEU A 3 1.19 24.98 -13.46
CA LEU A 3 -0.03 25.53 -12.89
C LEU A 3 -0.88 26.21 -13.98
N PRO A 4 -2.22 26.17 -13.88
CA PRO A 4 -3.11 26.82 -14.83
C PRO A 4 -3.03 28.34 -14.68
N ILE A 5 -2.81 29.02 -15.81
CA ILE A 5 -2.80 30.50 -15.93
C ILE A 5 -3.93 31.02 -16.84
N MET A 6 -4.75 30.11 -17.35
CA MET A 6 -5.90 30.37 -18.20
C MET A 6 -7.09 29.58 -17.68
N ASP A 7 -8.30 30.08 -17.92
CA ASP A 7 -9.52 29.32 -17.72
C ASP A 7 -9.90 28.48 -18.94
N LEU A 8 -11.06 27.81 -18.87
CA LEU A 8 -11.57 26.95 -19.94
C LEU A 8 -11.93 27.73 -21.21
N SER A 9 -12.06 29.06 -21.12
CA SER A 9 -12.30 29.96 -22.25
C SER A 9 -11.01 30.56 -22.80
N TYR A 10 -9.84 30.08 -22.33
CA TYR A 10 -8.51 30.58 -22.67
C TYR A 10 -8.24 32.02 -22.24
N TRP A 11 -9.03 32.56 -21.31
CA TRP A 11 -8.78 33.89 -20.75
C TRP A 11 -7.77 33.80 -19.62
N LYS A 12 -6.87 34.78 -19.54
CA LYS A 12 -5.85 34.83 -18.47
C LYS A 12 -6.55 34.86 -17.11
N LYS A 13 -6.36 33.79 -16.32
CA LYS A 13 -6.99 33.61 -15.02
C LYS A 13 -6.07 32.81 -14.10
N THR A 14 -5.62 33.46 -13.02
CA THR A 14 -4.55 32.97 -12.13
C THR A 14 -5.03 32.60 -10.74
N LEU A 15 -6.33 32.27 -10.57
CA LEU A 15 -6.98 32.06 -9.27
C LEU A 15 -6.19 31.17 -8.30
N LEU A 16 -5.59 30.08 -8.79
CA LEU A 16 -4.80 29.18 -7.95
C LEU A 16 -3.48 29.80 -7.49
N LEU A 17 -2.79 30.53 -8.38
CA LEU A 17 -1.55 31.24 -8.06
C LEU A 17 -1.81 32.37 -7.06
N ASP A 18 -2.81 33.21 -7.35
CA ASP A 18 -3.21 34.34 -6.51
C ASP A 18 -3.65 33.83 -5.13
N GLY A 19 -4.44 32.75 -5.12
CA GLY A 19 -4.88 32.10 -3.89
C GLY A 19 -3.73 31.53 -3.06
N LEU A 20 -2.62 31.11 -3.66
CA LEU A 20 -1.46 30.55 -2.95
C LEU A 20 -0.35 31.57 -2.72
N GLY A 21 -0.50 32.81 -3.18
CA GLY A 21 0.56 33.83 -3.13
C GLY A 21 1.82 33.36 -3.87
N ILE A 22 1.66 32.82 -5.07
CA ILE A 22 2.75 32.33 -5.92
C ILE A 22 2.79 33.17 -7.19
N GLU A 23 3.97 33.63 -7.57
CA GLU A 23 4.21 34.26 -8.87
C GLU A 23 5.17 33.39 -9.69
N ILE A 24 4.91 33.25 -10.99
CA ILE A 24 5.83 32.59 -11.92
C ILE A 24 6.81 33.63 -12.44
N SER A 25 8.11 33.43 -12.21
CA SER A 25 9.16 34.35 -12.68
C SER A 25 9.77 33.93 -14.02
N GLY A 26 9.54 32.69 -14.46
CA GLY A 26 10.08 32.20 -15.71
C GLY A 26 10.06 30.67 -15.81
N LYS A 27 10.84 30.16 -16.76
CA LYS A 27 11.03 28.74 -16.99
C LYS A 27 12.48 28.45 -17.41
N THR A 28 12.93 27.23 -17.16
CA THR A 28 14.19 26.68 -17.67
C THR A 28 13.92 25.32 -18.33
N LYS A 29 14.79 24.92 -19.28
CA LYS A 29 14.77 23.60 -19.92
C LYS A 29 15.73 22.61 -19.26
N GLU A 30 16.30 22.97 -18.10
CA GLU A 30 17.09 22.05 -17.27
C GLU A 30 16.27 20.81 -16.89
N ASN A 31 16.89 19.65 -17.06
CA ASN A 31 16.37 18.35 -16.68
C ASN A 31 16.84 17.92 -15.28
N LEU A 32 17.55 18.77 -14.55
CA LEU A 32 18.01 18.50 -13.20
C LEU A 32 17.53 19.59 -12.24
N VAL A 33 17.10 19.16 -11.05
CA VAL A 33 16.76 20.05 -9.93
C VAL A 33 17.39 19.52 -8.65
N LYS A 34 17.65 20.42 -7.69
CA LYS A 34 18.13 20.08 -6.36
C LYS A 34 16.96 19.99 -5.38
N VAL A 35 16.76 18.81 -4.80
CA VAL A 35 15.82 18.55 -3.70
C VAL A 35 16.62 18.09 -2.48
N LYS A 36 16.57 18.86 -1.39
CA LYS A 36 17.36 18.60 -0.16
C LYS A 36 18.86 18.32 -0.46
N GLY A 37 19.44 19.06 -1.39
CA GLY A 37 20.85 18.92 -1.79
C GLY A 37 21.15 17.77 -2.74
N LYS A 38 20.17 16.92 -3.09
CA LYS A 38 20.32 15.85 -4.09
C LYS A 38 19.87 16.33 -5.47
N GLU A 39 20.62 15.97 -6.49
CA GLU A 39 20.23 16.21 -7.89
C GLU A 39 19.22 15.15 -8.34
N ILE A 40 18.09 15.61 -8.88
CA ILE A 40 16.95 14.81 -9.29
C ILE A 40 16.72 15.05 -10.77
N LEU A 41 16.72 13.98 -11.56
CA LEU A 41 16.26 14.02 -12.95
C LEU A 41 14.77 14.34 -13.02
N VAL A 42 14.41 15.34 -13.81
CA VAL A 42 13.03 15.77 -14.04
C VAL A 42 12.71 15.80 -15.53
N ARG A 43 11.43 15.84 -15.86
CA ARG A 43 10.96 15.93 -17.25
C ARG A 43 10.23 17.24 -17.54
N GLY A 44 10.43 17.71 -18.77
CA GLY A 44 9.79 18.89 -19.33
C GLY A 44 10.46 20.20 -18.90
N GLU A 45 9.79 21.33 -19.20
CA GLU A 45 10.22 22.63 -18.73
C GLU A 45 10.00 22.75 -17.22
N THR A 46 11.01 23.24 -16.52
CA THR A 46 10.93 23.56 -15.09
C THR A 46 10.44 24.99 -14.92
N THR A 47 9.28 25.15 -14.30
CA THR A 47 8.71 26.45 -13.92
C THR A 47 9.46 27.01 -12.70
N ILE A 48 9.87 28.28 -12.79
CA ILE A 48 10.56 29.00 -11.72
C ILE A 48 9.58 29.94 -11.04
N PHE A 49 9.58 29.93 -9.71
CA PHE A 49 8.68 30.74 -8.90
C PHE A 49 9.42 31.91 -8.25
N ARG A 50 8.78 33.07 -8.24
CA ARG A 50 9.16 34.17 -7.34
C ARG A 50 8.46 33.95 -6.01
N VAL A 51 9.23 33.96 -4.94
CA VAL A 51 8.73 33.78 -3.58
C VAL A 51 9.36 34.83 -2.66
N SER A 52 8.51 35.49 -1.88
CA SER A 52 8.88 36.37 -0.76
C SER A 52 8.92 35.63 0.59
N GLU A 53 8.74 34.30 0.57
CA GLU A 53 8.64 33.46 1.77
C GLU A 53 10.01 33.01 2.32
N ARG A 54 9.98 32.51 3.57
CA ARG A 54 11.12 31.90 4.25
C ARG A 54 11.69 30.72 3.44
N SER A 55 13.00 30.50 3.58
CA SER A 55 13.74 29.48 2.81
C SER A 55 13.27 28.04 3.03
N ASP A 56 12.63 27.75 4.17
CA ASP A 56 12.10 26.44 4.56
C ASP A 56 10.83 26.03 3.78
N ALA A 57 10.14 26.99 3.14
CA ALA A 57 9.02 26.71 2.25
C ALA A 57 9.46 26.23 0.85
N ILE A 58 10.75 26.36 0.52
CA ILE A 58 11.31 25.97 -0.77
C ILE A 58 11.82 24.53 -0.67
N VAL A 59 11.13 23.60 -1.35
CA VAL A 59 11.47 22.18 -1.33
C VAL A 59 12.36 21.75 -2.49
N ALA A 60 12.44 22.55 -3.56
CA ALA A 60 13.28 22.27 -4.72
C ALA A 60 13.80 23.55 -5.38
N ARG A 61 15.01 23.47 -5.94
CA ARG A 61 15.68 24.55 -6.67
C ARG A 61 16.24 24.06 -8.00
N THR A 62 16.38 24.94 -8.98
CA THR A 62 17.19 24.68 -10.18
C THR A 62 18.67 24.54 -9.81
N LEU A 63 19.53 24.14 -10.75
CA LEU A 63 20.98 24.07 -10.48
C LEU A 63 21.57 25.44 -10.15
N GLU A 64 21.03 26.50 -10.78
CA GLU A 64 21.33 27.91 -10.49
C GLU A 64 20.74 28.42 -9.16
N GLY A 65 20.05 27.56 -8.38
CA GLY A 65 19.51 27.91 -7.08
C GLY A 65 18.15 28.62 -7.10
N LYS A 66 17.53 28.80 -8.27
CA LYS A 66 16.23 29.46 -8.40
C LYS A 66 15.10 28.55 -7.88
N PRO A 67 14.09 29.06 -7.13
CA PRO A 67 13.04 28.22 -6.56
C PRO A 67 12.17 27.57 -7.66
N CYS A 68 12.01 26.24 -7.61
CA CYS A 68 11.18 25.49 -8.54
C CYS A 68 10.28 24.44 -7.88
N GLY A 69 10.27 24.36 -6.54
CA GLY A 69 9.31 23.58 -5.79
C GLY A 69 9.01 24.24 -4.45
N LEU A 70 7.73 24.32 -4.10
CA LEU A 70 7.22 25.06 -2.94
C LEU A 70 6.28 24.20 -2.11
N LEU A 71 6.33 24.36 -0.78
CA LEU A 71 5.36 23.82 0.17
C LEU A 71 4.58 24.96 0.82
N LYS A 72 3.36 25.21 0.35
CA LYS A 72 2.50 26.29 0.84
C LYS A 72 1.53 25.80 1.90
N ARG A 73 1.23 26.65 2.87
CA ARG A 73 0.14 26.47 3.84
C ARG A 73 -0.95 27.50 3.59
N LYS A 74 -2.21 27.06 3.58
CA LYS A 74 -3.37 27.94 3.53
C LYS A 74 -4.48 27.39 4.43
N GLY A 75 -4.80 28.14 5.48
CA GLY A 75 -5.68 27.66 6.55
C GLY A 75 -5.16 26.36 7.16
N LYS A 76 -6.01 25.32 7.21
CA LYS A 76 -5.65 23.98 7.69
C LYS A 76 -4.99 23.09 6.62
N GLY A 77 -4.97 23.54 5.37
CA GLY A 77 -4.45 22.78 4.23
C GLY A 77 -2.97 23.03 3.96
N ARG A 78 -2.37 22.11 3.18
CA ARG A 78 -1.04 22.23 2.59
C ARG A 78 -1.14 21.99 1.09
N ALA A 79 -0.28 22.65 0.32
CA ALA A 79 -0.11 22.40 -1.11
C ALA A 79 1.37 22.22 -1.41
N LEU A 80 1.71 21.13 -2.09
CA LEU A 80 3.02 20.92 -2.68
C LEU A 80 2.94 21.32 -4.16
N ILE A 81 3.71 22.31 -4.55
CA ILE A 81 3.78 22.83 -5.91
C ILE A 81 5.14 22.45 -6.46
N LEU A 82 5.16 21.65 -7.52
CA LEU A 82 6.38 21.32 -8.23
C LEU A 82 6.32 22.00 -9.59
N GLY A 83 7.35 22.74 -9.94
CA GLY A 83 7.48 23.41 -11.23
C GLY A 83 7.85 22.45 -12.36
N PHE A 84 8.12 21.19 -12.06
CA PHE A 84 8.69 20.19 -12.95
C PHE A 84 7.92 18.86 -12.86
N GLY A 85 8.02 18.03 -13.90
CA GLY A 85 7.49 16.68 -13.88
C GLY A 85 8.46 15.70 -13.24
N ILE A 86 7.97 14.84 -12.33
CA ILE A 86 8.72 13.69 -11.84
C ILE A 86 8.43 12.51 -12.75
N SER A 87 9.47 11.89 -13.30
CA SER A 87 9.33 10.65 -14.07
C SER A 87 9.72 9.45 -13.24
N HIS A 88 8.96 8.36 -13.32
CA HIS A 88 9.26 7.11 -12.63
C HIS A 88 10.26 6.26 -13.44
N VAL A 89 11.50 6.75 -13.54
CA VAL A 89 12.59 6.09 -14.31
C VAL A 89 13.56 5.34 -13.42
N PHE A 90 13.77 5.84 -12.20
CA PHE A 90 14.74 5.33 -11.24
C PHE A 90 14.12 5.20 -9.85
N ASP A 91 14.59 4.24 -9.06
CA ASP A 91 14.03 3.91 -7.74
C ASP A 91 14.07 5.08 -6.75
N TYR A 92 15.08 5.95 -6.85
CA TYR A 92 15.16 7.14 -5.98
C TYR A 92 13.96 8.10 -6.16
N HIS A 93 13.24 8.03 -7.28
CA HIS A 93 12.01 8.81 -7.46
C HIS A 93 10.88 8.30 -6.57
N ILE A 94 10.84 7.00 -6.26
CA ILE A 94 9.88 6.45 -5.30
C ILE A 94 10.14 7.06 -3.93
N ASP A 95 11.40 7.14 -3.52
CA ASP A 95 11.78 7.72 -2.22
C ASP A 95 11.54 9.23 -2.18
N LEU A 96 11.77 9.94 -3.29
CA LEU A 96 11.39 11.35 -3.43
C LEU A 96 9.87 11.56 -3.23
N ILE A 97 9.04 10.71 -3.84
CA ILE A 97 7.58 10.78 -3.67
C ILE A 97 7.17 10.48 -2.22
N LYS A 98 7.77 9.47 -1.58
CA LYS A 98 7.54 9.17 -0.15
C LYS A 98 7.92 10.36 0.74
N ASP A 99 9.04 11.02 0.45
CA ASP A 99 9.51 12.20 1.17
C ASP A 99 8.53 13.38 1.04
N PHE A 100 8.01 13.62 -0.16
CA PHE A 100 7.00 14.64 -0.40
C PHE A 100 5.67 14.30 0.28
N ALA A 101 5.21 13.06 0.21
CA ALA A 101 4.02 12.60 0.92
C ALA A 101 4.17 12.81 2.45
N SER A 102 5.33 12.46 3.02
CA SER A 102 5.64 12.67 4.43
C SER A 102 5.59 14.14 4.85
N GLN A 103 6.15 15.05 4.04
CA GLN A 103 6.08 16.51 4.28
C GLN A 103 4.63 17.03 4.24
N MET A 104 3.78 16.41 3.43
CA MET A 104 2.34 16.67 3.38
C MET A 104 1.55 16.03 4.54
N GLY A 105 2.21 15.28 5.42
CA GLY A 105 1.57 14.57 6.54
C GLY A 105 0.87 13.27 6.13
N ILE A 106 1.12 12.79 4.90
CA ILE A 106 0.56 11.56 4.37
C ILE A 106 1.42 10.40 4.84
N LYS A 107 0.81 9.42 5.50
CA LYS A 107 1.47 8.18 5.93
C LYS A 107 0.87 7.00 5.17
N PRO A 108 1.71 6.04 4.72
CA PRO A 108 1.20 4.85 4.06
C PRO A 108 0.35 4.04 5.05
N SER A 109 -0.80 3.54 4.58
CA SER A 109 -1.69 2.67 5.35
C SER A 109 -1.18 1.23 5.43
N ILE A 110 -0.24 0.87 4.54
CA ILE A 110 0.40 -0.44 4.41
C ILE A 110 1.91 -0.19 4.35
N ALA A 111 2.68 -0.90 5.16
CA ALA A 111 4.12 -0.90 5.09
C ALA A 111 4.62 -2.28 4.64
N VAL A 112 5.33 -2.32 3.53
CA VAL A 112 6.17 -3.47 3.16
C VAL A 112 7.48 -3.32 3.95
N LYS A 113 7.68 -4.16 4.95
CA LYS A 113 8.82 -4.09 5.89
C LYS A 113 10.06 -4.80 5.35
N LEU A 114 9.85 -5.83 4.52
CA LEU A 114 10.88 -6.62 3.84
C LEU A 114 10.37 -6.98 2.44
N GLY A 115 11.29 -7.04 1.48
CA GLY A 115 11.00 -7.30 0.07
C GLY A 115 10.35 -6.12 -0.67
N GLU A 116 10.15 -6.28 -1.97
CA GLU A 116 9.63 -5.23 -2.85
C GLU A 116 8.46 -5.72 -3.70
N VAL A 117 7.25 -5.40 -3.25
CA VAL A 117 6.01 -5.71 -3.96
C VAL A 117 5.07 -4.52 -3.91
N MET A 118 4.17 -4.42 -4.89
CA MET A 118 3.06 -3.49 -4.81
C MET A 118 1.97 -4.09 -3.90
N ALA A 119 1.72 -3.44 -2.77
CA ALA A 119 0.68 -3.83 -1.82
C ALA A 119 -0.51 -2.85 -1.87
N THR A 120 -1.73 -3.36 -2.00
CA THR A 120 -2.95 -2.55 -1.97
C THR A 120 -4.03 -3.26 -1.17
N VAL A 121 -4.82 -2.53 -0.38
CA VAL A 121 -5.98 -3.09 0.32
C VAL A 121 -7.25 -2.52 -0.27
N ARG A 122 -8.18 -3.40 -0.64
CA ARG A 122 -9.57 -3.01 -0.93
C ARG A 122 -10.46 -3.55 0.17
N SER A 123 -11.28 -2.69 0.76
CA SER A 123 -12.17 -3.04 1.87
C SER A 123 -13.59 -2.55 1.63
N THR A 124 -14.54 -3.13 2.35
CA THR A 124 -15.92 -2.64 2.32
C THR A 124 -16.02 -1.19 2.80
N VAL A 125 -16.85 -0.40 2.11
CA VAL A 125 -17.10 1.01 2.45
C VAL A 125 -17.86 1.10 3.79
N ARG A 126 -18.89 0.25 3.94
CA ARG A 126 -19.73 0.13 5.14
C ARG A 126 -19.48 -1.20 5.84
N ALA A 127 -19.76 -1.25 7.14
CA ALA A 127 -19.73 -2.50 7.88
C ALA A 127 -20.93 -3.36 7.44
N VAL A 128 -20.67 -4.63 7.13
CA VAL A 128 -21.71 -5.65 6.91
C VAL A 128 -21.74 -6.52 8.15
N ASN A 129 -22.90 -6.69 8.79
CA ASN A 129 -23.04 -7.40 10.07
C ASN A 129 -22.03 -6.89 11.14
N ASN A 130 -21.92 -5.56 11.30
CA ASN A 130 -20.96 -4.89 12.19
C ASN A 130 -19.48 -5.24 11.95
N SER A 131 -19.12 -5.79 10.79
CA SER A 131 -17.73 -6.11 10.42
C SER A 131 -17.33 -5.41 9.14
N LYS A 132 -16.15 -4.78 9.14
CA LYS A 132 -15.44 -4.42 7.91
C LYS A 132 -14.53 -5.56 7.52
N TYR A 133 -14.42 -5.84 6.23
CA TYR A 133 -13.51 -6.84 5.69
C TYR A 133 -12.90 -6.33 4.40
N GLY A 134 -11.91 -7.04 3.88
CA GLY A 134 -11.27 -6.68 2.63
C GLY A 134 -10.28 -7.72 2.17
N PHE A 135 -9.49 -7.34 1.18
CA PHE A 135 -8.46 -8.17 0.59
C PHE A 135 -7.19 -7.34 0.42
N LEU A 136 -6.06 -7.95 0.79
CA LEU A 136 -4.73 -7.46 0.50
C LEU A 136 -4.30 -8.06 -0.83
N PHE A 137 -4.05 -7.19 -1.80
CA PHE A 137 -3.45 -7.52 -3.08
C PHE A 137 -1.96 -7.32 -2.95
N LEU A 138 -1.18 -8.37 -3.23
CA LEU A 138 0.27 -8.31 -3.35
C LEU A 138 0.61 -8.63 -4.80
N ASN A 139 1.25 -7.69 -5.50
CA ASN A 139 1.70 -7.89 -6.87
C ASN A 139 3.23 -7.82 -6.91
N ASN A 140 3.84 -8.89 -7.41
CA ASN A 140 5.25 -8.93 -7.73
C ASN A 140 5.41 -8.79 -9.25
N TYR A 141 5.86 -7.63 -9.69
CA TYR A 141 6.12 -7.33 -11.10
C TYR A 141 7.53 -7.71 -11.55
N LYS A 142 8.39 -8.16 -10.62
CA LYS A 142 9.75 -8.56 -10.93
C LYS A 142 9.80 -9.95 -11.55
N ASP A 143 10.92 -10.21 -12.20
CA ASP A 143 11.26 -11.50 -12.79
C ASP A 143 11.83 -12.48 -11.76
N GLU A 144 12.01 -12.03 -10.52
CA GLU A 144 12.46 -12.83 -9.38
C GLU A 144 11.37 -12.90 -8.31
N PRO A 145 11.30 -13.99 -7.53
CA PRO A 145 10.35 -14.10 -6.44
C PRO A 145 10.74 -13.22 -5.25
N GLU A 146 9.73 -12.75 -4.51
CA GLU A 146 9.89 -11.86 -3.37
C GLU A 146 9.43 -12.52 -2.07
N HIS A 147 10.09 -12.19 -0.96
CA HIS A 147 9.71 -12.65 0.37
C HIS A 147 9.38 -11.46 1.25
N VAL A 148 8.08 -11.29 1.54
CA VAL A 148 7.59 -10.02 2.09
C VAL A 148 7.03 -10.14 3.49
N LYS A 149 7.27 -9.10 4.28
CA LYS A 149 6.63 -8.88 5.58
C LYS A 149 5.78 -7.63 5.47
N ILE A 150 4.48 -7.75 5.70
CA ILE A 150 3.54 -6.62 5.58
C ILE A 150 3.12 -6.17 6.98
N SER A 151 2.99 -4.87 7.19
CA SER A 151 2.33 -4.29 8.35
C SER A 151 1.18 -3.39 7.90
N LEU A 152 -0.02 -3.64 8.40
CA LEU A 152 -1.21 -2.88 8.04
C LEU A 152 -2.25 -2.91 9.15
N ARG A 153 -3.19 -1.98 9.11
CA ARG A 153 -4.42 -2.10 9.90
C ARG A 153 -5.42 -2.97 9.13
N ILE A 154 -5.71 -4.16 9.67
CA ILE A 154 -6.75 -5.03 9.10
C ILE A 154 -8.10 -4.28 9.11
N PRO A 155 -8.93 -4.38 8.04
CA PRO A 155 -10.23 -3.72 8.00
C PRO A 155 -11.08 -4.00 9.24
N GLY A 156 -11.53 -2.93 9.90
CA GLY A 156 -12.33 -3.01 11.13
C GLY A 156 -11.53 -3.11 12.43
N GLU A 157 -10.20 -3.22 12.36
CA GLU A 157 -9.33 -3.23 13.53
C GLU A 157 -8.66 -1.87 13.76
N ARG A 158 -8.21 -1.59 15.00
CA ARG A 158 -7.49 -0.35 15.32
C ARG A 158 -5.97 -0.54 15.31
N ARG A 159 -5.53 -1.72 15.75
CA ARG A 159 -4.12 -2.08 15.86
C ARG A 159 -3.52 -2.37 14.49
N ILE A 160 -2.22 -2.12 14.37
CA ILE A 160 -1.44 -2.55 13.22
C ILE A 160 -1.04 -4.01 13.46
N THR A 161 -1.25 -4.83 12.45
CA THR A 161 -0.93 -6.25 12.45
C THR A 161 0.18 -6.50 11.45
N SER A 162 1.17 -7.32 11.83
CA SER A 162 2.20 -7.79 10.91
C SER A 162 1.83 -9.15 10.35
N LEU A 163 1.92 -9.30 9.03
CA LEU A 163 1.59 -10.52 8.29
C LEU A 163 2.83 -11.06 7.55
N PRO A 164 3.11 -12.37 7.60
CA PRO A 164 2.49 -13.34 8.50
C PRO A 164 2.94 -13.08 9.94
N GLU A 165 2.38 -13.77 10.92
CA GLU A 165 2.95 -13.70 12.28
C GLU A 165 4.38 -14.29 12.31
N ARG A 166 4.57 -15.42 11.62
CA ARG A 166 5.86 -16.13 11.51
C ARG A 166 6.34 -16.21 10.06
N GLY A 167 7.63 -16.04 9.85
CA GLY A 167 8.23 -16.09 8.51
C GLY A 167 7.84 -14.90 7.64
N LEU A 168 7.77 -15.15 6.33
CA LEU A 168 7.54 -14.20 5.25
C LEU A 168 6.48 -14.75 4.29
N ILE A 169 5.73 -13.87 3.65
CA ILE A 169 4.85 -14.24 2.54
C ILE A 169 5.72 -14.40 1.31
N TYR A 170 5.70 -15.58 0.70
CA TYR A 170 6.35 -15.81 -0.59
C TYR A 170 5.43 -15.36 -1.73
N VAL A 171 5.92 -14.46 -2.59
CA VAL A 171 5.21 -13.97 -3.77
C VAL A 171 6.01 -14.32 -5.01
N PRO A 172 5.57 -15.29 -5.84
CA PRO A 172 6.28 -15.70 -7.04
C PRO A 172 6.58 -14.52 -7.98
N GLN A 173 7.58 -14.68 -8.85
CA GLN A 173 7.83 -13.73 -9.93
C GLN A 173 6.59 -13.53 -10.81
N ARG A 174 6.40 -12.32 -11.34
CA ARG A 174 5.30 -11.97 -12.25
C ARG A 174 3.92 -12.47 -11.79
N SER A 175 3.64 -12.36 -10.49
CA SER A 175 2.43 -12.92 -9.91
C SER A 175 1.66 -11.93 -9.04
N ALA A 176 0.42 -12.29 -8.75
CA ALA A 176 -0.44 -11.57 -7.84
C ALA A 176 -1.04 -12.55 -6.82
N SER A 177 -1.35 -12.06 -5.62
CA SER A 177 -2.08 -12.80 -4.61
C SER A 177 -3.17 -11.94 -3.99
N VAL A 178 -4.36 -12.52 -3.81
CA VAL A 178 -5.52 -11.90 -3.19
C VAL A 178 -5.78 -12.54 -1.83
N LEU A 179 -5.28 -11.86 -0.79
CA LEU A 179 -5.24 -12.39 0.57
C LEU A 179 -6.41 -11.84 1.40
N PRO A 180 -7.32 -12.68 1.91
CA PRO A 180 -8.49 -12.23 2.66
C PRO A 180 -8.09 -11.62 4.02
N LEU A 181 -8.77 -10.53 4.38
CA LEU A 181 -8.60 -9.82 5.66
C LEU A 181 -9.97 -9.64 6.35
N ASN A 182 -10.10 -10.21 7.55
CA ASN A 182 -11.30 -10.12 8.41
C ASN A 182 -12.61 -10.58 7.73
N VAL A 183 -12.52 -11.53 6.79
CA VAL A 183 -13.65 -12.01 5.97
C VAL A 183 -14.57 -12.93 6.80
N PRO A 184 -15.85 -12.57 7.03
CA PRO A 184 -16.79 -13.46 7.70
C PRO A 184 -17.19 -14.63 6.79
N LEU A 185 -17.13 -15.85 7.31
CA LEU A 185 -17.66 -17.05 6.64
C LEU A 185 -19.07 -17.40 7.13
N SER A 186 -19.34 -17.10 8.40
CA SER A 186 -20.66 -17.16 9.04
C SER A 186 -20.66 -16.23 10.26
N GLU A 187 -21.76 -16.19 11.02
CA GLU A 187 -21.83 -15.43 12.28
C GLU A 187 -20.78 -15.86 13.32
N LYS A 188 -20.37 -17.12 13.28
CA LYS A 188 -19.48 -17.73 14.30
C LYS A 188 -18.05 -17.95 13.81
N ILE A 189 -17.79 -17.74 12.51
CA ILE A 189 -16.53 -18.08 11.87
C ILE A 189 -16.07 -16.92 10.99
N LYS A 190 -14.85 -16.46 11.21
CA LYS A 190 -14.24 -15.39 10.44
C LYS A 190 -12.78 -15.72 10.13
N ILE A 191 -12.37 -15.51 8.89
CA ILE A 191 -10.95 -15.50 8.51
C ILE A 191 -10.39 -14.16 8.96
N LYS A 192 -9.53 -14.16 9.98
CA LYS A 192 -8.84 -12.94 10.41
C LYS A 192 -7.85 -12.49 9.36
N TRP A 193 -7.03 -13.41 8.88
CA TRP A 193 -6.24 -13.25 7.67
C TRP A 193 -5.82 -14.62 7.12
N SER A 194 -5.35 -14.63 5.89
CA SER A 194 -4.68 -15.77 5.26
C SER A 194 -3.51 -15.24 4.44
N THR A 195 -2.39 -15.97 4.41
CA THR A 195 -1.27 -15.72 3.49
C THR A 195 -1.35 -16.56 2.21
N VAL A 196 -2.46 -17.27 2.01
CA VAL A 196 -2.82 -17.97 0.78
C VAL A 196 -4.17 -17.47 0.29
N GLU A 197 -4.43 -17.65 -1.00
CA GLU A 197 -5.74 -17.35 -1.57
C GLU A 197 -6.77 -18.39 -1.12
N ILE A 198 -8.00 -17.91 -0.87
CA ILE A 198 -9.14 -18.77 -0.55
C ILE A 198 -10.08 -18.70 -1.74
N LEU A 199 -10.17 -19.81 -2.47
CA LEU A 199 -10.93 -19.92 -3.71
C LEU A 199 -12.40 -20.23 -3.43
N GLU A 200 -12.65 -21.12 -2.47
CA GLU A 200 -13.99 -21.54 -2.09
C GLU A 200 -14.08 -21.81 -0.59
N TYR A 201 -15.30 -21.74 -0.05
CA TYR A 201 -15.57 -22.17 1.31
C TYR A 201 -16.94 -22.84 1.45
N LYS A 202 -17.04 -23.77 2.40
CA LYS A 202 -18.31 -24.35 2.85
C LYS A 202 -18.37 -24.35 4.36
N VAL A 203 -19.40 -23.74 4.92
CA VAL A 203 -19.67 -23.77 6.36
C VAL A 203 -20.56 -24.98 6.66
N GLY A 204 -20.00 -25.95 7.38
CA GLY A 204 -20.68 -27.20 7.72
C GLY A 204 -19.94 -27.94 8.84
N LYS A 205 -20.15 -29.25 8.93
CA LYS A 205 -19.42 -30.15 9.84
C LYS A 205 -18.71 -31.21 8.98
N PRO A 206 -17.47 -30.99 8.51
CA PRO A 206 -16.54 -29.90 8.86
C PRO A 206 -16.75 -28.61 8.05
N VAL A 207 -16.11 -27.53 8.52
CA VAL A 207 -15.89 -26.31 7.72
C VAL A 207 -14.76 -26.60 6.74
N THR A 208 -14.94 -26.26 5.46
CA THR A 208 -13.93 -26.52 4.43
C THR A 208 -13.56 -25.26 3.67
N LEU A 209 -12.26 -25.06 3.44
CA LEU A 209 -11.72 -24.01 2.58
C LEU A 209 -10.92 -24.67 1.45
N LEU A 210 -11.20 -24.30 0.21
CA LEU A 210 -10.32 -24.59 -0.92
C LEU A 210 -9.34 -23.43 -1.03
N MET A 211 -8.05 -23.73 -0.94
CA MET A 211 -6.99 -22.72 -0.86
C MET A 211 -5.91 -22.98 -1.89
N GLN A 212 -5.26 -21.90 -2.34
CA GLN A 212 -4.11 -21.96 -3.25
C GLN A 212 -3.02 -21.02 -2.76
N GLY A 213 -1.83 -21.57 -2.55
CA GLY A 213 -0.65 -20.83 -2.16
C GLY A 213 0.54 -21.23 -3.01
N ALA A 214 1.52 -20.35 -3.10
CA ALA A 214 2.76 -20.64 -3.78
C ALA A 214 3.54 -21.73 -3.00
N GLY A 215 3.91 -22.80 -3.70
CA GLY A 215 4.32 -24.08 -3.09
C GLY A 215 5.57 -24.04 -2.22
N GLU A 216 5.67 -25.02 -1.32
CA GLU A 216 6.83 -25.40 -0.51
C GLU A 216 7.39 -24.33 0.45
N ARG A 217 6.63 -23.27 0.69
CA ARG A 217 6.95 -22.20 1.65
C ARG A 217 5.98 -22.20 2.83
N ASP A 218 6.30 -21.49 3.90
CA ASP A 218 5.40 -21.42 5.04
C ASP A 218 4.19 -20.53 4.73
N ALA A 219 3.01 -21.01 5.08
CA ALA A 219 1.75 -20.30 5.01
C ALA A 219 1.03 -20.30 6.36
N GLU A 220 0.18 -19.30 6.54
CA GLU A 220 -0.62 -19.11 7.74
C GLU A 220 -2.07 -18.79 7.38
N ILE A 221 -3.01 -19.46 8.03
CA ILE A 221 -4.41 -19.05 8.10
C ILE A 221 -4.77 -18.85 9.57
N VAL A 222 -5.35 -17.68 9.87
CA VAL A 222 -5.84 -17.35 11.21
C VAL A 222 -7.34 -17.14 11.18
N LEU A 223 -8.05 -17.87 12.04
CA LEU A 223 -9.50 -17.80 12.15
C LEU A 223 -9.95 -17.39 13.55
N SER A 224 -11.04 -16.65 13.60
CA SER A 224 -11.87 -16.49 14.80
C SER A 224 -13.01 -17.51 14.71
N CYS A 225 -12.97 -18.54 15.53
CA CYS A 225 -13.98 -19.62 15.58
C CYS A 225 -14.00 -20.32 16.95
N LYS A 226 -14.98 -21.20 17.17
CA LYS A 226 -14.99 -22.13 18.31
C LYS A 226 -13.74 -23.02 18.31
N ARG A 227 -13.45 -23.65 19.45
CA ARG A 227 -12.27 -24.51 19.61
C ARG A 227 -12.32 -25.71 18.65
N ALA A 228 -11.39 -25.75 17.69
CA ALA A 228 -11.26 -26.84 16.75
C ALA A 228 -10.80 -28.12 17.47
N LYS A 229 -11.43 -29.24 17.11
CA LYS A 229 -11.06 -30.59 17.52
C LYS A 229 -9.97 -31.15 16.62
N ILE A 230 -10.16 -30.99 15.31
CA ILE A 230 -9.24 -31.52 14.29
C ILE A 230 -9.13 -30.55 13.13
N VAL A 231 -7.91 -30.32 12.66
CA VAL A 231 -7.60 -29.62 11.42
C VAL A 231 -6.93 -30.59 10.47
N ARG A 232 -7.35 -30.60 9.20
CA ARG A 232 -6.76 -31.43 8.15
C ARG A 232 -6.45 -30.61 6.91
N ILE A 233 -5.35 -30.93 6.24
CA ILE A 233 -4.99 -30.44 4.90
C ILE A 233 -4.91 -31.67 4.00
N ASP A 234 -5.73 -31.69 2.95
CA ASP A 234 -5.83 -32.81 2.02
C ASP A 234 -6.05 -34.15 2.74
N GLY A 235 -6.90 -34.13 3.77
CA GLY A 235 -7.23 -35.29 4.60
C GLY A 235 -6.19 -35.64 5.68
N LYS A 236 -4.97 -35.11 5.63
CA LYS A 236 -3.91 -35.36 6.63
C LYS A 236 -4.05 -34.41 7.82
N LYS A 237 -3.90 -34.93 9.04
CA LYS A 237 -3.98 -34.12 10.27
C LYS A 237 -2.87 -33.06 10.26
N ASN A 238 -3.23 -31.79 10.48
CA ASN A 238 -2.29 -30.68 10.57
C ASN A 238 -2.29 -30.12 12.01
N PRO A 239 -1.12 -29.79 12.57
CA PRO A 239 -1.06 -29.11 13.86
C PRO A 239 -1.71 -27.72 13.79
N PHE A 240 -2.23 -27.27 14.92
CA PHE A 240 -2.82 -25.94 15.07
C PHE A 240 -2.73 -25.50 16.52
N ASN A 241 -2.76 -24.18 16.75
CA ASN A 241 -2.70 -23.58 18.08
C ASN A 241 -3.81 -22.55 18.27
N TYR A 242 -4.15 -22.25 19.52
CA TYR A 242 -4.98 -21.10 19.87
C TYR A 242 -4.14 -20.05 20.58
N VAL A 243 -4.17 -18.81 20.09
CA VAL A 243 -3.47 -17.68 20.72
C VAL A 243 -4.42 -16.49 20.74
N GLY A 244 -4.69 -15.92 21.91
CA GLY A 244 -5.64 -14.81 22.06
C GLY A 244 -7.05 -15.15 21.55
N GLY A 245 -7.48 -16.41 21.67
CA GLY A 245 -8.78 -16.89 21.17
C GLY A 245 -8.86 -17.11 19.65
N LEU A 246 -7.76 -16.94 18.92
CA LEU A 246 -7.69 -17.18 17.48
C LEU A 246 -7.07 -18.54 17.16
N LEU A 247 -7.71 -19.30 16.27
CA LEU A 247 -7.18 -20.52 15.69
C LEU A 247 -6.10 -20.17 14.67
N LYS A 248 -4.88 -20.64 14.90
CA LYS A 248 -3.73 -20.45 14.01
C LYS A 248 -3.32 -21.77 13.39
N ILE A 249 -3.26 -21.79 12.07
CA ILE A 249 -2.94 -22.96 11.27
C ILE A 249 -1.74 -22.59 10.41
N HIS A 250 -0.61 -23.26 10.66
CA HIS A 250 0.59 -23.15 9.84
C HIS A 250 0.74 -24.42 9.01
N PHE A 251 1.13 -24.26 7.75
CA PHE A 251 1.33 -25.37 6.83
C PHE A 251 2.20 -24.94 5.65
N LYS A 252 2.56 -25.90 4.80
CA LYS A 252 3.27 -25.65 3.54
C LYS A 252 2.33 -25.84 2.36
N PRO A 253 2.05 -24.81 1.55
CA PRO A 253 1.27 -24.99 0.34
C PRO A 253 1.96 -25.95 -0.62
N SER A 254 1.20 -26.68 -1.43
CA SER A 254 1.73 -27.61 -2.42
C SER A 254 2.02 -26.95 -3.78
N GLY A 255 1.65 -25.68 -3.97
CA GLY A 255 1.63 -25.02 -5.27
C GLY A 255 0.38 -25.37 -6.11
N LYS A 256 -0.43 -26.32 -5.64
CA LYS A 256 -1.73 -26.70 -6.21
C LYS A 256 -2.84 -26.31 -5.25
N GLN A 257 -4.09 -26.49 -5.68
CA GLN A 257 -5.23 -26.35 -4.78
C GLN A 257 -5.15 -27.40 -3.66
N GLN A 258 -5.42 -26.96 -2.44
CA GLN A 258 -5.48 -27.81 -1.25
C GLN A 258 -6.77 -27.58 -0.49
N LYS A 259 -7.25 -28.61 0.18
CA LYS A 259 -8.46 -28.56 0.97
C LYS A 259 -8.12 -28.53 2.45
N LEU A 260 -8.36 -27.39 3.09
CA LEU A 260 -8.35 -27.26 4.54
C LEU A 260 -9.73 -27.67 5.09
N SER A 261 -9.77 -28.59 6.05
CA SER A 261 -10.98 -29.01 6.75
C SER A 261 -10.82 -28.83 8.26
N ILE A 262 -11.78 -28.14 8.88
CA ILE A 262 -11.75 -27.80 10.31
C ILE A 262 -13.01 -28.38 10.97
N GLN A 263 -12.81 -29.28 11.93
CA GLN A 263 -13.85 -29.82 12.77
C GLN A 263 -13.92 -29.01 14.06
N LEU A 264 -14.99 -28.21 14.21
CA LEU A 264 -15.25 -27.37 15.38
C LEU A 264 -15.99 -28.12 16.51
#